data_AF-A0A351NH04-F1
#
_entry.id   AF-A0A351NH04-F1
#
_cell.length_a   1.000
_cell.length_b   1.000
_cell.length_c   1.000
_cell.angle_alpha   90.00
_cell.angle_beta   90.00
_cell.angle_gamma   90.00
#
_symmetry.space_group_name_H-M   'P 1'
#
loop_
_entity.id
_entity.type
_entity.pdbx_description
1 polymer ?
#
loop_
_entity_poly.entity_id
_entity_poly.type
_entity_poly.pdbx_seq_one_letter_code
_entity_poly.pdbx_strand_id
1 'polypeptide(L)'
;MIMKKSLVLVLALAVLGACTKPAPAPEGTIESKESVDVPFYGTTLKYTLVSNCDWKLTTSTVDVTPVKGSAGTTELSVVIPGNRTDAAVKESFTVVFTNADAVTAEKVVEINVPAPGVAYGGYTYGAKYFSDGNYWMTENLHYVPEGVSVSEDPKNGSVWYPYSLEVKEGSTKATVKEILKDDASVAKFGLLYSAAQAFGVEAINKDNYKTLEGTKGICPEGWHVPSRAELFALCGASNKFDGETSAPEDNTSAVLWDPEVKYGNMAKSFEIGFNFYPVGVVFNGAYNTTIVAASKTDVEEFVGMNGLSYMLGSTGYTANSGPQMSAIMSTFTDTYKKGRLNVAYANVKNGVSVRCVLDKK
;
A
#
# COMPACT_ATOMS: atom_id res chain seq x y z
N MET A 1 103.68 -18.53 36.44
CA MET A 1 103.52 -17.26 35.69
C MET A 1 104.19 -17.51 34.34
N ILE A 2 103.52 -17.69 33.21
CA ILE A 2 102.54 -16.83 32.53
C ILE A 2 101.58 -17.67 31.64
N MET A 3 100.35 -17.17 31.60
CA MET A 3 99.09 -17.46 30.89
C MET A 3 99.03 -18.43 29.68
N LYS A 4 97.98 -19.28 29.75
CA LYS A 4 97.35 -20.05 28.67
C LYS A 4 96.57 -19.15 27.71
N LYS A 5 96.59 -19.52 26.43
CA LYS A 5 95.77 -19.01 25.32
C LYS A 5 94.28 -19.26 25.56
N SER A 6 93.43 -18.28 25.23
CA SER A 6 92.02 -18.51 24.89
C SER A 6 91.67 -17.78 23.60
N LEU A 7 91.16 -18.57 22.66
CA LEU A 7 90.72 -18.23 21.33
C LEU A 7 89.27 -17.71 21.42
N VAL A 8 88.99 -16.47 20.98
CA VAL A 8 87.63 -15.92 20.93
C VAL A 8 87.09 -16.09 19.51
N LEU A 9 86.03 -16.89 19.38
CA LEU A 9 85.28 -17.12 18.15
C LEU A 9 84.24 -16.00 18.00
N VAL A 10 84.37 -15.17 16.96
CA VAL A 10 83.39 -14.13 16.63
C VAL A 10 82.26 -14.78 15.84
N LEU A 11 81.08 -14.89 16.44
CA LEU A 11 79.85 -15.30 15.77
C LEU A 11 79.19 -14.05 15.16
N ALA A 12 79.31 -13.86 13.86
CA ALA A 12 78.59 -12.82 13.14
C ALA A 12 77.13 -13.27 12.96
N LEU A 13 76.21 -12.69 13.74
CA LEU A 13 74.77 -12.81 13.51
C LEU A 13 74.38 -11.92 12.32
N ALA A 14 74.17 -12.52 11.15
CA ALA A 14 73.54 -11.84 10.03
C ALA A 14 72.03 -11.72 10.32
N VAL A 15 71.58 -10.53 10.74
CA VAL A 15 70.16 -10.19 10.79
C VAL A 15 69.70 -9.95 9.35
N LEU A 16 69.18 -11.01 8.71
CA LEU A 16 68.40 -10.90 7.48
C LEU A 16 67.08 -10.20 7.83
N GLY A 17 67.06 -8.88 7.72
CA GLY A 17 65.82 -8.11 7.66
C GLY A 17 65.08 -8.48 6.39
N ALA A 18 64.23 -9.50 6.45
CA ALA A 18 63.26 -9.76 5.41
C ALA A 18 62.36 -8.52 5.32
N CYS A 19 62.56 -7.69 4.31
CA CYS A 19 61.54 -6.73 3.88
C CYS A 19 60.35 -7.56 3.42
N THR A 20 59.42 -7.85 4.33
CA THR A 20 58.13 -8.43 3.99
C THR A 20 57.48 -7.49 2.99
N LYS A 21 57.32 -7.97 1.75
CA LYS A 21 56.65 -7.22 0.69
C LYS A 21 55.29 -6.73 1.23
N PRO A 22 54.95 -5.43 1.12
CA PRO A 22 53.67 -4.92 1.61
C PRO A 22 52.51 -5.73 1.04
N ALA A 23 51.47 -5.95 1.84
CA ALA A 23 50.25 -6.59 1.37
C ALA A 23 49.64 -5.77 0.21
N PRO A 24 49.00 -6.43 -0.77
CA PRO A 24 48.26 -5.73 -1.81
C PRO A 24 47.23 -4.77 -1.20
N ALA A 25 46.93 -3.67 -1.89
CA ALA A 25 45.87 -2.77 -1.47
C ALA A 25 44.53 -3.54 -1.37
N PRO A 26 43.69 -3.28 -0.35
CA PRO A 26 42.37 -3.89 -0.24
C PRO A 26 41.49 -3.45 -1.41
N GLU A 27 40.99 -4.40 -2.19
CA GLU A 27 40.14 -4.15 -3.35
C GLU A 27 38.94 -5.12 -3.35
N GLY A 28 37.78 -4.60 -3.71
CA GLY A 28 36.61 -5.43 -3.98
C GLY A 28 35.54 -4.72 -4.79
N THR A 29 34.73 -5.51 -5.49
CA THR A 29 33.58 -5.06 -6.29
C THR A 29 32.30 -5.69 -5.75
N ILE A 30 31.18 -4.98 -5.93
CA ILE A 30 29.85 -5.44 -5.55
C ILE A 30 28.91 -5.08 -6.70
N GLU A 31 28.30 -6.09 -7.32
CA GLU A 31 27.46 -5.94 -8.50
C GLU A 31 26.14 -6.70 -8.32
N SER A 32 25.00 -6.10 -8.69
CA SER A 32 23.72 -6.82 -8.65
C SER A 32 23.67 -7.88 -9.74
N LYS A 33 23.05 -9.03 -9.45
CA LYS A 33 22.82 -10.08 -10.45
C LYS A 33 21.54 -9.87 -11.28
N GLU A 34 20.72 -8.91 -10.88
CA GLU A 34 19.37 -8.68 -11.40
C GLU A 34 19.16 -7.20 -11.75
N SER A 35 18.18 -6.94 -12.61
CA SER A 35 17.66 -5.58 -12.84
C SER A 35 17.16 -5.01 -11.52
N VAL A 36 17.56 -3.79 -11.19
CA VAL A 36 17.34 -3.14 -9.89
C VAL A 36 15.99 -2.42 -9.85
N ASP A 37 14.95 -2.98 -10.46
CA ASP A 37 13.58 -2.48 -10.30
C ASP A 37 13.05 -2.97 -8.95
N VAL A 38 13.45 -2.28 -7.89
CA VAL A 38 13.07 -2.61 -6.52
C VAL A 38 11.61 -2.23 -6.33
N PRO A 39 10.70 -3.19 -6.06
CA PRO A 39 9.32 -2.86 -5.78
C PRO A 39 9.20 -2.12 -4.45
N PHE A 40 8.27 -1.17 -4.35
CA PHE A 40 8.01 -0.45 -3.11
C PHE A 40 7.58 -1.37 -1.97
N TYR A 41 7.03 -2.56 -2.25
CA TYR A 41 6.58 -3.51 -1.25
C TYR A 41 7.70 -4.43 -0.72
N GLY A 42 8.94 -4.22 -1.15
CA GLY A 42 10.10 -4.98 -0.70
C GLY A 42 10.40 -6.19 -1.56
N THR A 43 11.66 -6.64 -1.53
CA THR A 43 12.16 -7.80 -2.29
C THR A 43 13.48 -8.28 -1.70
N THR A 44 13.95 -9.44 -2.16
CA THR A 44 15.31 -9.91 -1.89
C THR A 44 16.13 -9.84 -3.18
N LEU A 45 17.23 -9.09 -3.15
CA LEU A 45 18.18 -9.01 -4.27
C LEU A 45 19.41 -9.87 -4.01
N LYS A 46 19.99 -10.38 -5.09
CA LYS A 46 21.28 -11.07 -5.08
C LYS A 46 22.40 -10.18 -5.63
N TYR A 47 23.48 -10.07 -4.87
CA TYR A 47 24.70 -9.39 -5.30
C TYR A 47 25.88 -10.36 -5.39
N THR A 48 26.79 -10.10 -6.31
CA THR A 48 28.11 -10.74 -6.35
C THR A 48 29.12 -9.78 -5.73
N LEU A 49 29.77 -10.22 -4.65
CA LEU A 49 30.93 -9.56 -4.06
C LEU A 49 32.18 -10.30 -4.48
N VAL A 50 33.16 -9.60 -5.05
CA VAL A 50 34.50 -10.14 -5.33
C VAL A 50 35.51 -9.35 -4.52
N SER A 51 36.35 -10.02 -3.73
CA SER A 51 37.34 -9.38 -2.86
C SER A 51 38.70 -10.06 -2.99
N ASN A 52 39.78 -9.27 -2.90
CA ASN A 52 41.15 -9.79 -2.78
C ASN A 52 41.59 -10.02 -1.32
N CYS A 53 40.77 -9.64 -0.34
CA CYS A 53 41.09 -9.70 1.09
C CYS A 53 39.86 -9.99 1.96
N ASP A 54 40.04 -9.99 3.28
CA ASP A 54 38.93 -10.14 4.23
C ASP A 54 37.99 -8.94 4.16
N TRP A 55 36.71 -9.17 4.36
CA TRP A 55 35.71 -8.12 4.29
C TRP A 55 34.63 -8.29 5.35
N LYS A 56 34.02 -7.17 5.75
CA LYS A 56 32.97 -7.13 6.77
C LYS A 56 31.99 -6.00 6.50
N LEU A 57 30.72 -6.25 6.79
CA LEU A 57 29.67 -5.25 6.81
C LEU A 57 29.78 -4.36 8.07
N THR A 58 29.70 -3.04 7.90
CA THR A 58 29.84 -2.08 9.01
C THR A 58 28.57 -1.27 9.27
N THR A 59 27.86 -0.86 8.23
CA THR A 59 26.57 -0.17 8.33
C THR A 59 25.58 -0.79 7.36
N SER A 60 24.31 -0.87 7.76
CA SER A 60 23.24 -1.39 6.91
C SER A 60 21.89 -0.86 7.37
N THR A 61 21.04 -0.47 6.42
CA THR A 61 19.60 -0.23 6.63
C THR A 61 18.75 -1.42 6.13
N VAL A 62 19.40 -2.42 5.54
CA VAL A 62 18.81 -3.65 4.99
C VAL A 62 19.43 -4.89 5.65
N ASP A 63 18.78 -6.05 5.53
CA ASP A 63 19.38 -7.30 6.02
C ASP A 63 20.26 -7.91 4.93
N VAL A 64 21.56 -8.07 5.22
CA VAL A 64 22.55 -8.63 4.29
C VAL A 64 23.11 -9.94 4.85
N THR A 65 23.16 -10.98 4.03
CA THR A 65 23.78 -12.27 4.40
C THR A 65 24.67 -12.79 3.26
N PRO A 66 25.91 -13.22 3.53
CA PRO A 66 26.64 -13.12 4.81
C PRO A 66 27.13 -11.69 5.11
N VAL A 67 27.43 -11.41 6.40
CA VAL A 67 27.90 -10.09 6.87
C VAL A 67 29.44 -9.96 6.93
N LYS A 68 30.17 -11.03 6.63
CA LYS A 68 31.64 -11.05 6.55
C LYS A 68 32.11 -12.23 5.71
N GLY A 69 33.32 -12.15 5.20
CA GLY A 69 33.96 -13.23 4.47
C GLY A 69 35.44 -12.96 4.25
N SER A 70 36.07 -13.87 3.51
CA SER A 70 37.47 -13.77 3.10
C SER A 70 37.59 -13.48 1.61
N ALA A 71 38.82 -13.39 1.12
CA ALA A 71 39.12 -13.23 -0.30
C ALA A 71 38.41 -14.29 -1.17
N GLY A 72 37.97 -13.87 -2.35
CA GLY A 72 37.23 -14.69 -3.31
C GLY A 72 35.90 -14.07 -3.71
N THR A 73 35.04 -14.89 -4.31
CA THR A 73 33.69 -14.50 -4.75
C THR A 73 32.66 -14.98 -3.74
N THR A 74 31.81 -14.07 -3.27
CA THR A 74 30.69 -14.37 -2.36
C THR A 74 29.38 -13.85 -2.96
N GLU A 75 28.31 -14.66 -2.87
CA GLU A 75 26.95 -14.17 -3.14
C GLU A 75 26.37 -13.56 -1.87
N LEU A 76 25.85 -12.34 -1.97
CA LEU A 76 25.12 -11.67 -0.90
C LEU A 76 23.62 -11.75 -1.20
N SER A 77 22.85 -12.15 -0.20
CA SER A 77 21.39 -12.01 -0.16
C SER A 77 21.05 -10.74 0.61
N VAL A 78 20.37 -9.79 -0.05
CA VAL A 78 20.01 -8.48 0.49
C VAL A 78 18.49 -8.36 0.55
N VAL A 79 17.92 -8.38 1.76
CA VAL A 79 16.47 -8.23 1.98
C VAL A 79 16.14 -6.76 2.15
N ILE A 80 15.39 -6.22 1.21
CA ILE A 80 14.95 -4.83 1.18
C ILE A 80 13.54 -4.75 1.77
N PRO A 81 13.33 -3.97 2.83
CA PRO A 81 11.99 -3.80 3.40
C PRO A 81 11.09 -3.03 2.44
N GLY A 82 9.78 -3.23 2.56
CA GLY A 82 8.83 -2.36 1.87
C GLY A 82 8.88 -0.92 2.37
N ASN A 83 8.79 0.04 1.45
CA ASN A 83 8.73 1.47 1.74
C ASN A 83 7.38 1.85 2.36
N ARG A 84 7.41 2.16 3.66
CA ARG A 84 6.22 2.55 4.44
C ARG A 84 6.00 4.07 4.51
N THR A 85 6.69 4.83 3.68
CA THR A 85 6.61 6.31 3.65
C THR A 85 5.94 6.80 2.37
N ASP A 86 5.61 8.09 2.33
CA ASP A 86 4.94 8.71 1.17
C ASP A 86 5.93 9.18 0.08
N ALA A 87 7.23 9.00 0.28
CA ALA A 87 8.30 9.41 -0.64
C ALA A 87 9.23 8.24 -0.96
N ALA A 88 10.02 8.35 -2.02
CA ALA A 88 11.07 7.38 -2.29
C ALA A 88 12.09 7.39 -1.14
N VAL A 89 12.57 6.21 -0.75
CA VAL A 89 13.58 6.03 0.30
C VAL A 89 14.86 5.47 -0.27
N LYS A 90 15.98 5.80 0.37
CA LYS A 90 17.29 5.24 0.07
C LYS A 90 17.69 4.26 1.14
N GLU A 91 17.83 3.02 0.74
CA GLU A 91 18.40 1.96 1.54
C GLU A 91 19.87 1.79 1.18
N SER A 92 20.70 1.31 2.11
CA SER A 92 22.13 1.14 1.85
C SER A 92 22.80 0.12 2.75
N PHE A 93 23.94 -0.38 2.29
CA PHE A 93 24.87 -1.13 3.13
C PHE A 93 26.33 -0.83 2.74
N THR A 94 27.22 -0.90 3.72
CA THR A 94 28.65 -0.62 3.55
C THR A 94 29.48 -1.85 3.85
N VAL A 95 30.36 -2.20 2.91
CA VAL A 95 31.36 -3.26 3.06
C VAL A 95 32.74 -2.63 3.21
N VAL A 96 33.46 -3.05 4.24
CA VAL A 96 34.86 -2.69 4.47
C VAL A 96 35.74 -3.88 4.14
N PHE A 97 36.67 -3.68 3.21
CA PHE A 97 37.72 -4.61 2.80
C PHE A 97 38.98 -4.30 3.63
N THR A 98 39.61 -5.31 4.22
CA THR A 98 40.77 -5.17 5.09
C THR A 98 41.86 -6.14 4.66
N ASN A 99 43.04 -5.61 4.30
CA ASN A 99 44.18 -6.45 3.93
C ASN A 99 44.98 -6.92 5.17
N ALA A 100 46.01 -7.75 4.95
CA ALA A 100 46.84 -8.29 6.03
C ALA A 100 47.64 -7.23 6.82
N ASP A 101 47.86 -6.05 6.22
CA ASP A 101 48.53 -4.90 6.86
C ASP A 101 47.53 -3.98 7.60
N ALA A 102 46.27 -4.42 7.76
CA ALA A 102 45.17 -3.66 8.37
C ALA A 102 44.79 -2.36 7.64
N VAL A 103 45.19 -2.22 6.37
CA VAL A 103 44.71 -1.14 5.50
C VAL A 103 43.29 -1.47 5.06
N THR A 104 42.41 -0.46 5.05
CA THR A 104 41.01 -0.62 4.70
C THR A 104 40.61 0.14 3.42
N ALA A 105 39.63 -0.41 2.70
CA ALA A 105 38.88 0.28 1.66
C ALA A 105 37.39 0.02 1.86
N GLU A 106 36.54 0.99 1.55
CA GLU A 106 35.10 0.89 1.74
C GLU A 106 34.34 0.94 0.43
N LYS A 107 33.24 0.19 0.36
CA LYS A 107 32.27 0.27 -0.73
C LYS A 107 30.87 0.38 -0.17
N VAL A 108 30.18 1.43 -0.58
CA VAL A 108 28.76 1.66 -0.27
C VAL A 108 27.92 1.20 -1.45
N VAL A 109 26.86 0.44 -1.16
CA VAL A 109 25.80 0.11 -2.11
C VAL A 109 24.56 0.90 -1.72
N GLU A 110 24.10 1.77 -2.62
CA GLU A 110 22.83 2.49 -2.48
C GLU A 110 21.73 1.78 -3.27
N ILE A 111 20.54 1.71 -2.68
CA ILE A 111 19.36 1.06 -3.24
C ILE A 111 18.21 2.06 -3.15
N ASN A 112 17.65 2.45 -4.29
CA ASN A 112 16.48 3.33 -4.32
C ASN A 112 15.21 2.48 -4.26
N VAL A 113 14.37 2.71 -3.25
CA VAL A 113 13.05 2.10 -3.14
C VAL A 113 12.01 3.18 -3.49
N PRO A 114 11.19 2.99 -4.54
CA PRO A 114 10.25 4.01 -4.99
C PRO A 114 9.17 4.29 -3.94
N ALA A 115 8.53 5.45 -4.04
CA ALA A 115 7.31 5.74 -3.29
C ALA A 115 6.21 4.73 -3.66
N PRO A 116 5.33 4.33 -2.72
CA PRO A 116 4.26 3.40 -3.03
C PRO A 116 3.28 3.96 -4.06
N GLY A 117 3.04 3.19 -5.12
CA GLY A 117 2.12 3.56 -6.19
C GLY A 117 2.11 2.52 -7.31
N VAL A 118 1.14 2.63 -8.22
CA VAL A 118 0.97 1.68 -9.32
C VAL A 118 0.48 2.39 -10.59
N ALA A 119 1.17 2.14 -11.70
CA ALA A 119 0.71 2.54 -13.02
C ALA A 119 -0.31 1.50 -13.53
N TYR A 120 -1.53 1.93 -13.82
CA TYR A 120 -2.61 1.05 -14.23
C TYR A 120 -3.65 1.78 -15.08
N GLY A 121 -4.07 1.18 -16.20
CA GLY A 121 -5.15 1.72 -17.03
C GLY A 121 -4.88 3.07 -17.67
N GLY A 122 -3.60 3.45 -17.86
CA GLY A 122 -3.20 4.78 -18.36
C GLY A 122 -3.01 5.83 -17.27
N TYR A 123 -3.21 5.47 -16.00
CA TYR A 123 -3.10 6.38 -14.85
C TYR A 123 -2.03 5.90 -13.87
N THR A 124 -1.63 6.78 -12.96
CA THR A 124 -0.78 6.42 -11.81
C THR A 124 -1.57 6.64 -10.55
N TYR A 125 -1.80 5.57 -9.80
CA TYR A 125 -2.53 5.60 -8.53
C TYR A 125 -1.55 5.64 -7.37
N GLY A 126 -1.79 6.53 -6.42
CA GLY A 126 -1.08 6.56 -5.14
C GLY A 126 -1.40 5.34 -4.29
N ALA A 127 -0.41 4.87 -3.55
CA ALA A 127 -0.59 3.86 -2.51
C ALA A 127 0.04 4.32 -1.20
N LYS A 128 -0.39 3.74 -0.07
CA LYS A 128 0.20 4.01 1.23
C LYS A 128 0.09 2.81 2.16
N TYR A 129 1.11 2.62 2.99
CA TYR A 129 1.10 1.62 4.05
C TYR A 129 0.37 2.15 5.28
N PHE A 130 -0.58 1.39 5.80
CA PHE A 130 -1.35 1.77 6.99
C PHE A 130 -1.10 0.82 8.17
N SER A 131 -1.60 1.22 9.35
CA SER A 131 -1.36 0.51 10.62
C SER A 131 -2.07 -0.85 10.71
N ASP A 132 -2.97 -1.18 9.78
CA ASP A 132 -3.54 -2.51 9.60
C ASP A 132 -2.56 -3.50 8.94
N GLY A 133 -1.38 -3.02 8.53
CA GLY A 133 -0.33 -3.82 7.91
C GLY A 133 -0.47 -3.98 6.41
N ASN A 134 -1.33 -3.19 5.76
CA ASN A 134 -1.62 -3.30 4.34
C ASN A 134 -1.18 -2.05 3.56
N TYR A 135 -0.83 -2.24 2.29
CA TYR A 135 -0.78 -1.15 1.32
C TYR A 135 -2.16 -0.98 0.70
N TRP A 136 -2.72 0.22 0.81
CA TRP A 136 -3.99 0.60 0.20
C TRP A 136 -3.76 1.61 -0.91
N MET A 137 -4.56 1.52 -1.98
CA MET A 137 -4.75 2.65 -2.87
C MET A 137 -5.38 3.82 -2.11
N THR A 138 -4.84 5.02 -2.30
CA THR A 138 -5.32 6.25 -1.66
C THR A 138 -6.34 7.03 -2.52
N GLU A 139 -6.64 6.50 -3.71
CA GLU A 139 -7.53 7.09 -4.70
C GLU A 139 -8.56 6.06 -5.15
N ASN A 140 -9.75 6.51 -5.57
CA ASN A 140 -10.74 5.63 -6.18
C ASN A 140 -10.31 5.27 -7.59
N LEU A 141 -10.56 4.02 -8.00
CA LEU A 141 -10.35 3.61 -9.38
C LEU A 141 -11.22 4.43 -10.34
N HIS A 142 -10.61 4.78 -11.46
CA HIS A 142 -11.29 5.32 -12.65
C HIS A 142 -10.82 4.59 -13.92
N TYR A 143 -10.35 3.36 -13.75
CA TYR A 143 -10.05 2.46 -14.86
C TYR A 143 -11.34 2.04 -15.59
N VAL A 144 -11.33 2.13 -16.91
CA VAL A 144 -12.45 1.67 -17.75
C VAL A 144 -12.03 0.34 -18.41
N PRO A 145 -12.67 -0.78 -18.07
CA PRO A 145 -12.37 -2.06 -18.71
C PRO A 145 -12.61 -2.03 -20.22
N GLU A 146 -11.85 -2.83 -20.96
CA GLU A 146 -11.99 -2.93 -22.42
C GLU A 146 -13.43 -3.29 -22.83
N GLY A 147 -13.96 -2.58 -23.83
CA GLY A 147 -15.32 -2.79 -24.33
C GLY A 147 -16.44 -2.24 -23.42
N VAL A 148 -16.11 -1.64 -22.27
CA VAL A 148 -17.08 -1.03 -21.35
C VAL A 148 -17.17 0.48 -21.63
N SER A 149 -18.39 1.01 -21.61
CA SER A 149 -18.64 2.45 -21.67
C SER A 149 -19.07 2.97 -20.29
N VAL A 150 -18.68 4.21 -19.99
CA VAL A 150 -19.11 4.90 -18.77
C VAL A 150 -20.44 5.59 -19.05
N SER A 151 -21.46 5.26 -18.27
CA SER A 151 -22.82 5.76 -18.45
C SER A 151 -23.09 7.04 -17.67
N GLU A 152 -23.82 7.95 -18.30
CA GLU A 152 -24.40 9.13 -17.64
C GLU A 152 -25.78 8.81 -17.04
N ASP A 153 -26.49 7.83 -17.61
CA ASP A 153 -27.81 7.40 -17.16
C ASP A 153 -27.66 6.26 -16.14
N PRO A 154 -28.03 6.47 -14.86
CA PRO A 154 -27.87 5.47 -13.83
C PRO A 154 -28.71 4.21 -14.10
N LYS A 155 -29.71 4.26 -15.00
CA LYS A 155 -30.53 3.10 -15.39
C LYS A 155 -29.84 2.14 -16.34
N ASN A 156 -28.78 2.59 -17.01
CA ASN A 156 -28.10 1.87 -18.08
C ASN A 156 -26.61 1.71 -17.77
N GLY A 157 -26.03 0.60 -18.21
CA GLY A 157 -24.59 0.33 -18.05
C GLY A 157 -24.21 -0.35 -16.75
N SER A 158 -22.90 -0.48 -16.55
CA SER A 158 -22.27 -1.15 -15.40
C SER A 158 -21.18 -0.30 -14.73
N VAL A 159 -20.86 0.86 -15.33
CA VAL A 159 -19.93 1.87 -14.84
C VAL A 159 -20.57 3.23 -15.06
N TRP A 160 -20.50 4.12 -14.07
CA TRP A 160 -21.12 5.44 -14.10
C TRP A 160 -20.13 6.53 -13.67
N TYR A 161 -20.36 7.72 -14.20
CA TYR A 161 -19.61 8.91 -13.79
C TYR A 161 -19.96 9.33 -12.35
N PRO A 162 -19.03 10.01 -11.65
CA PRO A 162 -19.37 10.72 -10.43
C PRO A 162 -20.34 11.87 -10.72
N TYR A 163 -20.98 12.39 -9.67
CA TYR A 163 -22.00 13.43 -9.81
C TYR A 163 -21.98 14.38 -8.60
N SER A 164 -22.51 15.59 -8.82
CA SER A 164 -22.73 16.57 -7.76
C SER A 164 -24.22 16.78 -7.50
N LEU A 165 -24.51 17.28 -6.30
CA LEU A 165 -25.86 17.58 -5.86
C LEU A 165 -26.06 19.09 -5.70
N GLU A 166 -27.31 19.53 -5.75
CA GLU A 166 -27.72 20.86 -5.35
C GLU A 166 -29.03 20.81 -4.56
N VAL A 167 -29.22 21.77 -3.66
CA VAL A 167 -30.52 22.07 -3.06
C VAL A 167 -30.98 23.39 -3.66
N LYS A 168 -32.00 23.34 -4.52
CA LYS A 168 -32.59 24.55 -5.13
C LYS A 168 -33.21 25.44 -4.07
N GLU A 169 -33.19 26.75 -4.31
CA GLU A 169 -33.83 27.73 -3.43
C GLU A 169 -35.30 27.33 -3.16
N GLY A 170 -35.69 27.34 -1.88
CA GLY A 170 -37.03 26.92 -1.44
C GLY A 170 -37.25 25.40 -1.37
N SER A 171 -36.26 24.57 -1.72
CA SER A 171 -36.33 23.10 -1.55
C SER A 171 -35.63 22.65 -0.27
N THR A 172 -36.12 21.55 0.31
CA THR A 172 -35.43 20.80 1.38
C THR A 172 -34.83 19.49 0.87
N LYS A 173 -35.06 19.15 -0.40
CA LYS A 173 -34.54 17.94 -1.05
C LYS A 173 -33.48 18.33 -2.06
N ALA A 174 -32.37 17.62 -2.04
CA ALA A 174 -31.35 17.76 -3.07
C ALA A 174 -31.74 17.01 -4.35
N THR A 175 -31.21 17.47 -5.47
CA THR A 175 -31.29 16.85 -6.79
C THR A 175 -29.90 16.74 -7.39
N VAL A 176 -29.72 15.85 -8.36
CA VAL A 176 -28.50 15.82 -9.17
C VAL A 176 -28.37 17.17 -9.89
N LYS A 177 -27.25 17.84 -9.66
CA LYS A 177 -26.89 19.09 -10.33
C LYS A 177 -26.21 18.80 -11.66
N GLU A 178 -25.19 17.94 -11.62
CA GLU A 178 -24.31 17.69 -12.76
C GLU A 178 -23.70 16.30 -12.68
N ILE A 179 -23.56 15.65 -13.86
CA ILE A 179 -22.75 14.47 -14.06
C ILE A 179 -21.32 14.93 -14.40
N LEU A 180 -20.36 14.56 -13.57
CA LEU A 180 -18.99 15.08 -13.59
C LEU A 180 -18.12 14.20 -14.49
N LYS A 181 -17.86 14.67 -15.71
CA LYS A 181 -17.19 13.89 -16.79
C LYS A 181 -15.77 14.34 -17.09
N ASP A 182 -15.36 15.49 -16.55
CA ASP A 182 -14.02 16.00 -16.74
C ASP A 182 -12.98 15.14 -16.02
N ASP A 183 -11.78 15.04 -16.60
CA ASP A 183 -10.70 14.19 -16.10
C ASP A 183 -10.33 14.51 -14.64
N ALA A 184 -10.42 15.77 -14.22
CA ALA A 184 -10.09 16.16 -12.85
C ALA A 184 -11.12 15.63 -11.85
N SER A 185 -12.41 15.73 -12.15
CA SER A 185 -13.47 15.13 -11.34
C SER A 185 -13.38 13.61 -11.32
N VAL A 186 -13.12 12.98 -12.46
CA VAL A 186 -12.97 11.52 -12.56
C VAL A 186 -11.76 11.02 -11.78
N ALA A 187 -10.62 11.71 -11.85
CA ALA A 187 -9.43 11.37 -11.06
C ALA A 187 -9.69 11.54 -9.56
N LYS A 188 -10.38 12.61 -9.15
CA LYS A 188 -10.66 12.91 -7.74
C LYS A 188 -11.67 11.95 -7.11
N PHE A 189 -12.78 11.71 -7.80
CA PHE A 189 -13.91 10.96 -7.25
C PHE A 189 -13.90 9.48 -7.66
N GLY A 190 -13.18 9.12 -8.72
CA GLY A 190 -13.25 7.80 -9.33
C GLY A 190 -14.56 7.61 -10.11
N LEU A 191 -14.69 6.42 -10.69
CA LEU A 191 -15.94 5.96 -11.30
C LEU A 191 -16.73 5.10 -10.31
N LEU A 192 -18.03 4.97 -10.57
CA LEU A 192 -18.93 4.10 -9.81
C LEU A 192 -19.13 2.81 -10.62
N TYR A 193 -18.84 1.65 -10.02
CA TYR A 193 -18.89 0.36 -10.68
C TYR A 193 -20.00 -0.50 -10.07
N SER A 194 -20.70 -1.26 -10.91
CA SER A 194 -21.49 -2.38 -10.41
C SER A 194 -20.56 -3.44 -9.82
N ALA A 195 -21.05 -4.19 -8.83
CA ALA A 195 -20.23 -5.23 -8.21
C ALA A 195 -19.79 -6.30 -9.22
N ALA A 196 -20.68 -6.71 -10.13
CA ALA A 196 -20.35 -7.68 -11.17
C ALA A 196 -19.21 -7.18 -12.09
N GLN A 197 -19.28 -5.91 -12.49
CA GLN A 197 -18.22 -5.28 -13.28
C GLN A 197 -16.90 -5.19 -12.52
N ALA A 198 -16.95 -4.77 -11.26
CA ALA A 198 -15.76 -4.62 -10.42
C ALA A 198 -15.05 -5.97 -10.18
N PHE A 199 -15.79 -7.08 -10.09
CA PHE A 199 -15.21 -8.41 -9.93
C PHE A 199 -14.89 -9.11 -11.26
N GLY A 200 -15.28 -8.54 -12.41
CA GLY A 200 -15.07 -9.16 -13.72
C GLY A 200 -15.91 -10.43 -13.93
N VAL A 201 -17.13 -10.46 -13.39
CA VAL A 201 -18.08 -11.56 -13.56
C VAL A 201 -19.35 -11.10 -14.27
N GLU A 202 -20.02 -12.01 -14.99
CA GLU A 202 -21.26 -11.68 -15.71
C GLU A 202 -22.39 -11.26 -14.75
N ALA A 203 -22.56 -11.99 -13.65
CA ALA A 203 -23.55 -11.70 -12.64
C ALA A 203 -23.13 -12.25 -11.27
N ILE A 204 -23.64 -11.63 -10.21
CA ILE A 204 -23.53 -12.15 -8.84
C ILE A 204 -24.88 -12.76 -8.45
N ASN A 205 -24.85 -14.03 -8.04
CA ASN A 205 -26.03 -14.81 -7.71
C ASN A 205 -25.77 -15.66 -6.45
N LYS A 206 -26.74 -16.49 -6.07
CA LYS A 206 -26.66 -17.32 -4.85
C LYS A 206 -25.56 -18.38 -4.90
N ASP A 207 -25.06 -18.72 -6.09
CA ASP A 207 -24.09 -19.79 -6.28
C ASP A 207 -22.65 -19.28 -6.22
N ASN A 208 -22.40 -17.99 -6.53
CA ASN A 208 -21.05 -17.45 -6.61
C ASN A 208 -20.70 -16.32 -5.62
N TYR A 209 -21.67 -15.70 -4.94
CA TYR A 209 -21.38 -14.50 -4.13
C TYR A 209 -20.30 -14.70 -3.04
N LYS A 210 -20.16 -15.92 -2.50
CA LYS A 210 -19.15 -16.27 -1.50
C LYS A 210 -17.76 -16.57 -2.08
N THR A 211 -17.64 -16.79 -3.40
CA THR A 211 -16.37 -17.14 -4.05
C THR A 211 -15.60 -15.91 -4.53
N LEU A 212 -16.11 -14.71 -4.28
CA LEU A 212 -15.56 -13.45 -4.79
C LEU A 212 -14.60 -12.77 -3.79
N GLU A 213 -14.51 -13.26 -2.55
CA GLU A 213 -13.65 -12.66 -1.54
C GLU A 213 -12.19 -12.66 -1.97
N GLY A 214 -11.52 -11.50 -1.87
CA GLY A 214 -10.13 -11.34 -2.26
C GLY A 214 -9.89 -11.40 -3.76
N THR A 215 -10.93 -11.34 -4.60
CA THR A 215 -10.72 -11.35 -6.05
C THR A 215 -10.03 -10.07 -6.52
N LYS A 216 -9.13 -10.22 -7.49
CA LYS A 216 -8.51 -9.10 -8.22
C LYS A 216 -9.58 -8.24 -8.89
N GLY A 217 -10.47 -8.85 -9.67
CA GLY A 217 -11.44 -8.12 -10.48
C GLY A 217 -10.77 -7.07 -11.37
N ILE A 218 -11.24 -5.82 -11.29
CA ILE A 218 -10.69 -4.66 -12.01
C ILE A 218 -9.47 -4.01 -11.34
N CYS A 219 -8.96 -4.57 -10.24
CA CYS A 219 -7.73 -4.08 -9.63
C CYS A 219 -6.50 -4.41 -10.49
N PRO A 220 -5.38 -3.68 -10.31
CA PRO A 220 -4.12 -4.03 -10.96
C PRO A 220 -3.61 -5.42 -10.58
N GLU A 221 -2.63 -5.93 -11.32
CA GLU A 221 -1.98 -7.20 -10.96
C GLU A 221 -1.28 -7.11 -9.60
N GLY A 222 -1.46 -8.13 -8.74
CA GLY A 222 -0.96 -8.13 -7.36
C GLY A 222 -1.80 -7.30 -6.38
N TRP A 223 -3.00 -6.88 -6.79
CA TRP A 223 -3.96 -6.16 -5.96
C TRP A 223 -5.34 -6.81 -6.03
N HIS A 224 -6.15 -6.64 -4.98
CA HIS A 224 -7.52 -7.16 -4.93
C HIS A 224 -8.53 -6.16 -4.36
N VAL A 225 -9.81 -6.41 -4.61
CA VAL A 225 -10.91 -5.70 -3.95
C VAL A 225 -10.99 -6.17 -2.49
N PRO A 226 -10.96 -5.27 -1.49
CA PRO A 226 -10.77 -5.62 -0.09
C PRO A 226 -11.86 -6.56 0.47
N SER A 227 -11.46 -7.52 1.28
CA SER A 227 -12.36 -8.33 2.10
C SER A 227 -13.04 -7.52 3.21
N ARG A 228 -14.11 -8.05 3.81
CA ARG A 228 -14.69 -7.47 5.03
C ARG A 228 -13.67 -7.35 6.14
N ALA A 229 -12.77 -8.32 6.30
CA ALA A 229 -11.77 -8.28 7.36
C ALA A 229 -10.85 -7.06 7.21
N GLU A 230 -10.44 -6.76 5.99
CA GLU A 230 -9.62 -5.58 5.67
C GLU A 230 -10.42 -4.28 5.81
N LEU A 231 -11.65 -4.24 5.31
CA LEU A 231 -12.53 -3.08 5.51
C LEU A 231 -12.78 -2.81 7.01
N PHE A 232 -12.94 -3.86 7.82
CA PHE A 232 -13.16 -3.75 9.26
C PHE A 232 -11.89 -3.30 9.99
N ALA A 233 -10.72 -3.80 9.60
CA ALA A 233 -9.42 -3.30 10.09
C ALA A 233 -9.16 -1.83 9.68
N LEU A 234 -9.76 -1.38 8.58
CA LEU A 234 -9.68 0.00 8.12
C LEU A 234 -10.61 0.93 8.91
N CYS A 235 -11.92 0.64 9.02
CA CYS A 235 -12.88 1.58 9.62
C CYS A 235 -13.30 1.29 11.07
N GLY A 236 -13.04 0.10 11.59
CA GLY A 236 -13.26 -0.25 13.00
C GLY A 236 -14.68 -0.64 13.40
N ALA A 237 -15.70 -0.32 12.60
CA ALA A 237 -17.08 -0.73 12.86
C ALA A 237 -17.65 -1.59 11.72
N SER A 238 -18.53 -2.54 12.03
CA SER A 238 -19.23 -3.37 11.04
C SER A 238 -20.68 -3.62 11.45
N ASN A 239 -21.57 -3.72 10.46
CA ASN A 239 -22.87 -4.33 10.65
C ASN A 239 -22.74 -5.84 10.93
N LYS A 240 -23.82 -6.43 11.45
CA LYS A 240 -23.98 -7.87 11.67
C LYS A 240 -24.29 -8.63 10.38
N PHE A 241 -23.51 -9.58 9.96
CA PHE A 241 -23.71 -10.28 8.69
C PHE A 241 -24.38 -11.66 8.85
N ASP A 242 -24.75 -12.32 7.73
CA ASP A 242 -25.47 -13.60 7.81
C ASP A 242 -24.65 -14.66 8.54
N GLY A 243 -25.33 -15.40 9.44
CA GLY A 243 -24.69 -16.36 10.32
C GLY A 243 -24.17 -15.77 11.65
N GLU A 244 -24.18 -14.44 11.83
CA GLU A 244 -23.74 -13.80 13.07
C GLU A 244 -24.91 -13.53 14.04
N THR A 245 -24.65 -13.70 15.33
CA THR A 245 -25.62 -13.40 16.41
C THR A 245 -25.73 -11.89 16.67
N SER A 246 -24.61 -11.18 16.63
CA SER A 246 -24.49 -9.73 16.79
C SER A 246 -23.42 -9.17 15.85
N ALA A 247 -23.42 -7.85 15.67
CA ALA A 247 -22.27 -7.18 15.05
C ALA A 247 -21.01 -7.46 15.88
N PRO A 248 -19.82 -7.50 15.26
CA PRO A 248 -18.56 -7.54 16.02
C PRO A 248 -18.44 -6.28 16.88
N GLU A 249 -17.75 -6.41 18.01
CA GLU A 249 -17.35 -5.25 18.81
C GLU A 249 -16.45 -4.33 17.98
N ASP A 250 -16.52 -3.02 18.23
CA ASP A 250 -15.71 -2.07 17.49
C ASP A 250 -14.20 -2.33 17.67
N ASN A 251 -13.47 -2.38 16.56
CA ASN A 251 -12.02 -2.48 16.56
C ASN A 251 -11.42 -1.08 16.74
N THR A 252 -11.09 -0.77 17.99
CA THR A 252 -10.50 0.53 18.38
C THR A 252 -9.06 0.76 17.87
N SER A 253 -8.40 -0.28 17.35
CA SER A 253 -7.08 -0.20 16.71
C SER A 253 -7.16 0.00 15.20
N ALA A 254 -8.36 0.09 14.62
CA ALA A 254 -8.53 0.27 13.19
C ALA A 254 -7.97 1.62 12.72
N VAL A 255 -7.50 1.65 11.47
CA VAL A 255 -6.77 2.80 10.88
C VAL A 255 -7.54 4.11 11.05
N LEU A 256 -8.83 4.09 10.70
CA LEU A 256 -9.71 5.26 10.72
C LEU A 256 -10.51 5.38 12.01
N TRP A 257 -10.35 4.48 12.98
CA TRP A 257 -11.02 4.61 14.26
C TRP A 257 -10.57 5.90 14.96
N ASP A 258 -11.53 6.64 15.48
CA ASP A 258 -11.28 7.84 16.26
C ASP A 258 -11.81 7.64 17.69
N PRO A 259 -10.93 7.65 18.71
CA PRO A 259 -11.33 7.41 20.08
C PRO A 259 -12.20 8.52 20.68
N GLU A 260 -12.17 9.74 20.13
CA GLU A 260 -12.96 10.86 20.61
C GLU A 260 -14.43 10.73 20.18
N VAL A 261 -14.66 10.43 18.89
CA VAL A 261 -16.01 10.31 18.32
C VAL A 261 -16.56 8.87 18.32
N LYS A 262 -15.71 7.87 18.57
CA LYS A 262 -16.03 6.44 18.70
C LYS A 262 -16.69 5.83 17.45
N TYR A 263 -16.13 6.13 16.29
CA TYR A 263 -16.46 5.48 15.02
C TYR A 263 -15.31 5.66 14.01
N GLY A 264 -15.38 4.96 12.87
CA GLY A 264 -14.47 5.20 11.74
C GLY A 264 -14.65 6.61 11.18
N ASN A 265 -13.72 7.52 11.46
CA ASN A 265 -13.81 8.93 11.13
C ASN A 265 -13.38 9.19 9.68
N MET A 266 -14.33 9.62 8.84
CA MET A 266 -14.06 9.94 7.45
C MET A 266 -13.15 11.17 7.29
N ALA A 267 -13.28 12.19 8.15
CA ALA A 267 -12.40 13.35 8.14
C ALA A 267 -10.93 12.96 8.41
N LYS A 268 -10.69 12.06 9.38
CA LYS A 268 -9.36 11.50 9.67
C LYS A 268 -8.74 10.83 8.44
N SER A 269 -9.54 10.29 7.53
CA SER A 269 -9.01 9.67 6.29
C SER A 269 -8.21 10.66 5.44
N PHE A 270 -8.56 11.95 5.44
CA PHE A 270 -7.84 12.99 4.70
C PHE A 270 -6.54 13.39 5.41
N GLU A 271 -6.55 13.45 6.74
CA GLU A 271 -5.36 13.76 7.55
C GLU A 271 -4.24 12.75 7.35
N ILE A 272 -4.60 11.47 7.18
CA ILE A 272 -3.63 10.38 7.00
C ILE A 272 -3.34 10.05 5.52
N GLY A 273 -3.99 10.75 4.58
CA GLY A 273 -3.80 10.56 3.14
C GLY A 273 -4.51 9.34 2.56
N PHE A 274 -5.46 8.72 3.28
CA PHE A 274 -6.38 7.76 2.66
C PHE A 274 -7.40 8.48 1.78
N ASN A 275 -7.85 9.69 2.11
CA ASN A 275 -8.71 10.53 1.27
C ASN A 275 -10.05 9.90 0.84
N PHE A 276 -10.88 9.43 1.78
CA PHE A 276 -12.22 8.89 1.44
C PHE A 276 -13.17 10.03 1.03
N TYR A 277 -13.36 10.24 -0.27
CA TYR A 277 -14.26 11.27 -0.78
C TYR A 277 -15.75 10.89 -0.71
N PRO A 278 -16.66 11.84 -0.43
CA PRO A 278 -18.10 11.62 -0.52
C PRO A 278 -18.58 11.63 -1.99
N VAL A 279 -18.38 10.50 -2.67
CA VAL A 279 -18.60 10.32 -4.13
C VAL A 279 -20.03 9.97 -4.52
N GLY A 280 -20.86 9.60 -3.55
CA GLY A 280 -22.23 9.16 -3.80
C GLY A 280 -22.34 7.66 -4.11
N VAL A 281 -23.52 7.28 -4.56
CA VAL A 281 -23.86 5.91 -4.96
C VAL A 281 -24.96 5.92 -6.03
N VAL A 282 -24.94 4.95 -6.94
CA VAL A 282 -26.08 4.63 -7.81
C VAL A 282 -26.89 3.51 -7.15
N PHE A 283 -28.16 3.78 -6.84
CA PHE A 283 -29.11 2.82 -6.29
C PHE A 283 -30.24 2.56 -7.27
N ASN A 284 -30.47 1.29 -7.61
CA ASN A 284 -31.63 0.84 -8.38
C ASN A 284 -31.93 1.71 -9.62
N GLY A 285 -30.90 2.08 -10.37
CA GLY A 285 -31.07 2.90 -11.57
C GLY A 285 -31.19 4.41 -11.31
N ALA A 286 -30.79 4.92 -10.14
CA ALA A 286 -30.81 6.35 -9.83
C ALA A 286 -29.57 6.76 -9.03
N TYR A 287 -29.04 7.96 -9.30
CA TYR A 287 -28.08 8.61 -8.40
C TYR A 287 -28.77 8.97 -7.09
N ASN A 288 -28.14 8.63 -5.97
CA ASN A 288 -28.65 8.97 -4.64
C ASN A 288 -28.58 10.48 -4.40
N THR A 289 -29.61 11.07 -3.81
CA THR A 289 -29.66 12.52 -3.58
C THR A 289 -29.52 12.91 -2.11
N THR A 290 -28.94 12.04 -1.28
CA THR A 290 -28.58 12.40 0.09
C THR A 290 -27.41 13.38 0.02
N ILE A 291 -27.58 14.57 0.59
CA ILE A 291 -26.56 15.62 0.63
C ILE A 291 -26.07 15.82 2.06
N VAL A 292 -24.79 16.15 2.24
CA VAL A 292 -24.27 16.56 3.54
C VAL A 292 -24.78 17.97 3.85
N ALA A 293 -25.73 18.07 4.77
CA ALA A 293 -26.22 19.35 5.25
C ALA A 293 -25.23 19.99 6.22
N ALA A 294 -25.11 21.32 6.20
CA ALA A 294 -24.24 22.08 7.11
C ALA A 294 -24.50 21.77 8.60
N SER A 295 -25.76 21.48 8.97
CA SER A 295 -26.11 21.11 10.35
C SER A 295 -25.64 19.70 10.76
N LYS A 296 -25.24 18.86 9.80
CA LYS A 296 -24.91 17.43 10.00
C LYS A 296 -23.42 17.14 9.88
N THR A 297 -22.58 18.16 9.73
CA THR A 297 -21.13 17.99 9.68
C THR A 297 -20.40 19.13 10.38
N ASP A 298 -19.24 18.82 10.97
CA ASP A 298 -18.28 19.81 11.48
C ASP A 298 -17.06 19.92 10.54
N VAL A 299 -17.23 19.60 9.27
CA VAL A 299 -16.21 19.70 8.20
C VAL A 299 -16.82 20.49 7.06
N GLU A 300 -16.38 21.73 6.91
CA GLU A 300 -16.97 22.70 5.98
C GLU A 300 -16.87 22.20 4.53
N GLU A 301 -15.77 21.55 4.18
CA GLU A 301 -15.49 21.01 2.85
C GLU A 301 -16.47 19.92 2.44
N PHE A 302 -17.13 19.24 3.39
CA PHE A 302 -18.12 18.22 3.06
C PHE A 302 -19.51 18.79 2.80
N VAL A 303 -19.79 20.03 3.21
CA VAL A 303 -21.11 20.64 3.03
C VAL A 303 -21.47 20.70 1.55
N GLY A 304 -22.63 20.15 1.21
CA GLY A 304 -23.10 20.09 -0.18
C GLY A 304 -22.59 18.90 -0.99
N MET A 305 -21.65 18.10 -0.46
CA MET A 305 -21.23 16.85 -1.10
C MET A 305 -22.25 15.71 -0.91
N ASN A 306 -22.02 14.57 -1.57
CA ASN A 306 -22.89 13.40 -1.42
C ASN A 306 -22.82 12.85 0.02
N GLY A 307 -23.94 12.83 0.72
CA GLY A 307 -24.03 12.39 2.12
C GLY A 307 -24.07 10.88 2.33
N LEU A 308 -24.13 10.09 1.25
CA LEU A 308 -24.11 8.63 1.29
C LEU A 308 -23.21 8.09 0.18
N SER A 309 -22.09 7.50 0.55
CA SER A 309 -21.11 6.92 -0.36
C SER A 309 -20.76 5.49 0.04
N TYR A 310 -20.38 4.68 -0.94
CA TYR A 310 -19.98 3.30 -0.74
C TYR A 310 -18.65 3.02 -1.43
N MET A 311 -17.77 2.30 -0.74
CA MET A 311 -16.55 1.70 -1.30
C MET A 311 -16.69 0.18 -1.25
N LEU A 312 -16.62 -0.49 -2.40
CA LEU A 312 -16.87 -1.92 -2.53
C LEU A 312 -15.89 -2.77 -1.72
N GLY A 313 -16.42 -3.83 -1.10
CA GLY A 313 -15.66 -4.97 -0.60
C GLY A 313 -16.06 -6.26 -1.31
N SER A 314 -15.22 -7.27 -1.18
CA SER A 314 -15.31 -8.52 -1.93
C SER A 314 -16.03 -9.65 -1.19
N THR A 315 -16.25 -9.53 0.12
CA THR A 315 -16.94 -10.60 0.85
C THR A 315 -18.43 -10.55 0.55
N GLY A 316 -19.01 -11.69 0.17
CA GLY A 316 -20.43 -11.81 -0.14
C GLY A 316 -21.29 -12.22 1.05
N TYR A 317 -22.51 -11.69 1.08
CA TYR A 317 -23.54 -11.95 2.09
C TYR A 317 -24.88 -12.22 1.41
N THR A 318 -25.76 -12.93 2.10
CA THR A 318 -27.14 -13.11 1.63
C THR A 318 -28.12 -12.45 2.58
N ALA A 319 -28.92 -11.52 2.05
CA ALA A 319 -30.09 -11.00 2.74
C ALA A 319 -31.35 -11.69 2.20
N ASN A 320 -32.51 -11.45 2.84
CA ASN A 320 -33.80 -11.90 2.30
C ASN A 320 -34.07 -11.38 0.87
N SER A 321 -33.45 -10.26 0.49
CA SER A 321 -33.52 -9.62 -0.83
C SER A 321 -32.54 -10.18 -1.87
N GLY A 322 -31.70 -11.17 -1.51
CA GLY A 322 -30.71 -11.79 -2.38
C GLY A 322 -29.26 -11.49 -2.00
N PRO A 323 -28.29 -11.87 -2.86
CA PRO A 323 -26.87 -11.62 -2.63
C PRO A 323 -26.52 -10.13 -2.54
N GLN A 324 -25.59 -9.82 -1.65
CA GLN A 324 -25.02 -8.51 -1.38
C GLN A 324 -23.51 -8.66 -1.16
N MET A 325 -22.78 -7.56 -1.24
CA MET A 325 -21.35 -7.52 -0.95
C MET A 325 -21.09 -6.66 0.29
N SER A 326 -20.00 -6.92 0.98
CA SER A 326 -19.44 -5.95 1.93
C SER A 326 -19.12 -4.64 1.21
N ALA A 327 -19.17 -3.55 1.95
CA ALA A 327 -18.69 -2.26 1.52
C ALA A 327 -18.46 -1.37 2.74
N ILE A 328 -17.59 -0.37 2.65
CA ILE A 328 -17.63 0.75 3.60
C ILE A 328 -18.72 1.71 3.16
N MET A 329 -19.60 2.11 4.08
CA MET A 329 -20.62 3.13 3.88
C MET A 329 -20.28 4.38 4.69
N SER A 330 -20.48 5.57 4.10
CA SER A 330 -20.46 6.83 4.84
C SER A 330 -21.83 7.23 5.38
N THR A 331 -21.88 7.87 6.55
CA THR A 331 -23.11 8.41 7.15
C THR A 331 -22.84 9.73 7.87
N PHE A 332 -23.71 10.72 7.63
CA PHE A 332 -23.71 12.01 8.31
C PHE A 332 -25.01 12.23 9.08
N THR A 333 -24.91 12.47 10.39
CA THR A 333 -26.04 12.75 11.30
C THR A 333 -25.57 13.71 12.39
N ASP A 334 -26.45 14.09 13.33
CA ASP A 334 -26.04 14.87 14.50
C ASP A 334 -25.03 14.13 15.39
N THR A 335 -25.01 12.80 15.34
CA THR A 335 -24.01 11.96 16.02
C THR A 335 -22.73 11.80 15.21
N TYR A 336 -22.83 11.77 13.88
CA TYR A 336 -21.73 11.43 12.97
C TYR A 336 -21.23 12.63 12.17
N LYS A 337 -20.93 13.72 12.87
CA LYS A 337 -20.58 14.99 12.22
C LYS A 337 -19.23 15.01 11.50
N LYS A 338 -18.32 14.09 11.84
CA LYS A 338 -17.07 13.88 11.09
C LYS A 338 -17.19 12.86 9.95
N GLY A 339 -18.42 12.39 9.67
CA GLY A 339 -18.70 11.33 8.72
C GLY A 339 -18.32 9.97 9.31
N ARG A 340 -19.31 9.14 9.61
CA ARG A 340 -19.05 7.76 10.06
C ARG A 340 -18.78 6.87 8.87
N LEU A 341 -17.74 6.06 8.97
CA LEU A 341 -17.42 4.93 8.12
C LEU A 341 -17.64 3.63 8.90
N ASN A 342 -18.38 2.70 8.30
CA ASN A 342 -18.52 1.36 8.82
C ASN A 342 -18.69 0.35 7.68
N VAL A 343 -18.33 -0.90 7.95
CA VAL A 343 -18.65 -2.00 7.04
C VAL A 343 -20.17 -2.21 7.05
N ALA A 344 -20.76 -2.19 5.87
CA ALA A 344 -22.18 -2.34 5.60
C ALA A 344 -22.36 -3.23 4.36
N TYR A 345 -23.61 -3.37 3.91
CA TYR A 345 -23.95 -4.13 2.72
C TYR A 345 -24.14 -3.19 1.53
N ALA A 346 -23.52 -3.53 0.40
CA ALA A 346 -23.86 -3.00 -0.91
C ALA A 346 -24.71 -4.03 -1.66
N ASN A 347 -25.84 -3.60 -2.22
CA ASN A 347 -26.58 -4.43 -3.15
C ASN A 347 -25.74 -4.62 -4.40
N VAL A 348 -25.74 -5.83 -4.99
CA VAL A 348 -24.96 -6.17 -6.19
C VAL A 348 -25.31 -5.32 -7.41
N LYS A 349 -26.48 -4.66 -7.41
CA LYS A 349 -26.96 -3.73 -8.45
C LYS A 349 -26.54 -2.27 -8.22
N ASN A 350 -25.88 -1.97 -7.11
CA ASN A 350 -25.44 -0.60 -6.82
C ASN A 350 -24.19 -0.26 -7.63
N GLY A 351 -24.07 1.00 -8.04
CA GLY A 351 -22.82 1.58 -8.54
C GLY A 351 -22.07 2.26 -7.41
N VAL A 352 -20.88 1.77 -7.07
CA VAL A 352 -20.09 2.19 -5.90
C VAL A 352 -18.63 2.43 -6.29
N SER A 353 -17.86 3.19 -5.51
CA SER A 353 -16.44 3.34 -5.79
C SER A 353 -15.67 2.05 -5.46
N VAL A 354 -14.51 1.89 -6.08
CA VAL A 354 -13.61 0.77 -5.85
C VAL A 354 -12.23 1.30 -5.47
N ARG A 355 -11.62 0.67 -4.47
CA ARG A 355 -10.20 0.79 -4.14
C ARG A 355 -9.63 -0.59 -3.92
N CYS A 356 -8.33 -0.71 -4.12
CA CYS A 356 -7.65 -1.99 -4.04
C CYS A 356 -6.65 -2.03 -2.89
N VAL A 357 -6.41 -3.24 -2.41
CA VAL A 357 -5.39 -3.58 -1.40
C VAL A 357 -4.34 -4.45 -2.07
N LEU A 358 -3.07 -4.22 -1.76
CA LEU A 358 -1.98 -5.03 -2.29
C LEU A 358 -2.02 -6.43 -1.67
N ASP A 359 -1.83 -7.45 -2.50
CA ASP A 359 -1.75 -8.84 -2.04
C ASP A 359 -0.58 -9.02 -1.06
N LYS A 360 -0.82 -9.75 0.03
CA LYS A 360 0.24 -10.17 0.95
C LYS A 360 1.08 -11.26 0.26
N LYS A 361 2.40 -11.06 0.22
CA LYS A 361 3.36 -12.02 -0.34
C LYS A 361 3.99 -12.89 0.73
#